data_AF-A0A5J4RSE6-F1
#
_entry.id   AF-A0A5J4RSE6-F1
#
_cell.length_a   1.000
_cell.length_b   1.000
_cell.length_c   1.000
_cell.angle_alpha   90.00
_cell.angle_beta   90.00
_cell.angle_gamma   90.00
#
_symmetry.space_group_name_H-M   'P 1'
#
loop_
_entity.id
_entity.type
_entity.pdbx_description
1 polymer ?
#
loop_
_entity_poly.entity_id
_entity_poly.type
_entity_poly.pdbx_seq_one_letter_code
_entity_poly.pdbx_strand_id
1 'polypeptide(L)'
;MDSTTITLFKEILKGCGRNPTEGRKKGGIKAHTIIDMNNRMPCFVRYTEAARHDHVLLADVSLESGSFIVFDRGYVDYNQYERFTQEGIFYVTRLKDNAIFANGEEFDIPDTADNGVLKDEEIMVCYGEKGEKKHRCRRIACWDDINKKLFVFVSNNFEMSAENIALVYQGKRMKGILFL
;
A
#
# COMPACT_ATOMS: atom_id res chain seq x y z
N MET A 1 -1.51 5.63 -2.45
CA MET A 1 -2.88 6.02 -2.71
C MET A 1 -3.43 6.33 -1.34
N ASP A 2 -3.97 7.52 -1.13
CA ASP A 2 -4.59 7.87 0.14
C ASP A 2 -6.06 8.29 -0.08
N SER A 3 -6.85 8.22 0.99
CA SER A 3 -8.25 8.61 1.02
C SER A 3 -8.50 9.70 2.05
N THR A 4 -9.10 10.80 1.63
CA THR A 4 -9.59 11.84 2.56
C THR A 4 -11.10 11.75 2.68
N THR A 5 -11.62 11.69 3.91
CA THR A 5 -13.08 11.67 4.16
C THR A 5 -13.61 13.08 4.44
N ILE A 6 -14.56 13.53 3.62
CA ILE A 6 -15.33 14.75 3.82
C ILE A 6 -16.69 14.35 4.42
N THR A 7 -16.99 14.85 5.63
CA THR A 7 -18.25 14.56 6.33
C THR A 7 -19.35 15.51 5.85
N LEU A 8 -20.52 14.96 5.50
CA LEU A 8 -21.69 15.73 5.04
C LEU A 8 -22.92 15.42 5.90
N PHE A 9 -23.76 16.43 6.14
CA PHE A 9 -24.92 16.34 7.04
C PHE A 9 -26.15 15.61 6.46
N LYS A 10 -26.04 14.92 5.31
CA LYS A 10 -27.21 14.39 4.58
C LYS A 10 -27.23 12.86 4.54
N GLU A 11 -28.43 12.29 4.71
CA GLU A 11 -28.74 10.83 4.76
C GLU A 11 -28.44 10.05 3.47
N ILE A 12 -28.09 10.73 2.37
CA ILE A 12 -27.88 10.11 1.05
C ILE A 12 -26.59 9.27 1.01
N LEU A 13 -25.64 9.52 1.91
CA LEU A 13 -24.32 8.88 1.91
C LEU A 13 -24.13 8.08 3.19
N LYS A 14 -23.76 6.80 3.09
CA LYS A 14 -23.52 5.98 4.30
C LYS A 14 -22.27 6.46 5.04
N GLY A 15 -22.42 6.72 6.34
CA GLY A 15 -21.31 7.10 7.22
C GLY A 15 -20.36 5.94 7.54
N CYS A 16 -19.07 6.25 7.69
CA CYS A 16 -18.05 5.33 8.21
C CYS A 16 -18.01 5.34 9.76
N GLY A 17 -17.46 4.29 10.38
CA GLY A 17 -17.18 4.25 11.83
C GLY A 17 -18.35 3.82 12.72
N ARG A 18 -18.12 3.89 14.04
CA ARG A 18 -19.09 3.51 15.08
C ARG A 18 -20.33 4.40 15.01
N ASN A 19 -21.49 3.81 15.28
CA ASN A 19 -22.72 4.58 15.39
C ASN A 19 -22.61 5.52 16.60
N PRO A 20 -23.05 6.79 16.47
CA PRO A 20 -23.07 7.71 17.60
C PRO A 20 -23.93 7.15 18.75
N THR A 21 -23.51 7.37 19.99
CA THR A 21 -24.30 7.03 21.19
C THR A 21 -25.57 7.89 21.27
N GLU A 22 -25.50 9.14 20.80
CA GLU A 22 -26.63 10.05 20.64
C GLU A 22 -26.53 10.78 19.28
N GLY A 23 -27.68 11.08 18.66
CA GLY A 23 -27.77 11.76 17.36
C GLY A 23 -27.78 10.84 16.12
N ARG A 24 -27.88 11.43 14.92
CA ARG A 24 -27.89 10.69 13.65
C ARG A 24 -26.49 10.46 13.12
N LYS A 25 -26.25 9.28 12.54
CA LYS A 25 -24.99 8.96 11.85
C LYS A 25 -24.83 9.89 10.63
N LYS A 26 -23.76 10.67 10.61
CA LYS A 26 -23.45 11.56 9.49
C LYS A 26 -22.91 10.75 8.32
N GLY A 27 -23.38 11.07 7.12
CA GLY A 27 -22.83 10.54 5.88
C GLY A 27 -21.46 11.13 5.57
N GLY A 28 -20.73 10.49 4.65
CA GLY A 28 -19.46 11.02 4.17
C GLY A 28 -19.11 10.53 2.77
N ILE A 29 -18.27 11.31 2.09
CA ILE A 29 -17.62 10.92 0.85
C ILE A 29 -16.12 10.80 1.12
N LYS A 30 -15.48 9.78 0.56
CA LYS A 30 -14.03 9.69 0.45
C LYS A 30 -13.60 10.11 -0.93
N ALA A 31 -12.60 10.98 -1.00
CA ALA A 31 -11.88 11.28 -2.22
C ALA A 31 -10.56 10.49 -2.22
N HIS A 32 -10.35 9.71 -3.26
CA HIS A 32 -9.16 8.89 -3.45
C HIS A 32 -8.38 9.43 -4.63
N THR A 33 -7.12 9.75 -4.42
CA THR A 33 -6.31 10.43 -5.43
C THR A 33 -5.09 9.59 -5.80
N ILE A 34 -4.81 9.51 -7.10
CA ILE A 34 -3.53 9.10 -7.67
C ILE A 34 -2.81 10.36 -8.25
N ILE A 35 -1.52 10.58 -7.99
CA ILE A 35 -0.62 11.72 -8.15
C ILE A 35 0.65 11.11 -8.73
N ASP A 36 1.02 11.60 -9.90
CA ASP A 36 2.30 11.28 -10.53
C ASP A 36 3.41 12.09 -9.85
N MET A 37 4.47 11.45 -9.33
CA MET A 37 5.57 12.19 -8.69
C MET A 37 6.37 13.02 -9.68
N ASN A 38 6.42 12.62 -10.95
CA ASN A 38 7.20 13.34 -11.96
C ASN A 38 6.60 14.72 -12.19
N ASN A 39 5.29 14.76 -12.33
CA ASN A 39 4.54 15.97 -12.66
C ASN A 39 3.94 16.65 -11.42
N ARG A 40 3.93 15.97 -10.26
CA ARG A 40 3.23 16.38 -9.02
C ARG A 40 1.75 16.71 -9.26
N MET A 41 1.15 16.06 -10.26
CA MET A 41 -0.23 16.30 -10.68
C MET A 41 -1.09 15.06 -10.38
N PRO A 42 -2.33 15.26 -9.91
CA PRO A 42 -3.30 14.17 -9.83
C PRO A 42 -3.54 13.55 -11.22
N CYS A 43 -3.35 12.24 -11.35
CA CYS A 43 -3.66 11.45 -12.54
C CYS A 43 -4.92 10.59 -12.35
N PHE A 44 -5.45 10.46 -11.14
CA PHE A 44 -6.73 9.79 -10.85
C PHE A 44 -7.40 10.47 -9.67
N VAL A 45 -8.71 10.67 -9.73
CA VAL A 45 -9.52 11.06 -8.57
C VAL A 45 -10.80 10.24 -8.60
N ARG A 46 -11.10 9.54 -7.52
CA ARG A 46 -12.33 8.76 -7.38
C ARG A 46 -13.04 9.07 -6.08
N TYR A 47 -14.34 9.32 -6.18
CA TYR A 47 -15.19 9.53 -5.03
C TYR A 47 -15.96 8.27 -4.69
N THR A 48 -15.99 7.91 -3.42
CA THR A 48 -16.82 6.81 -2.93
C THR A 48 -17.55 7.21 -1.66
N GLU A 49 -18.58 6.47 -1.28
CA GLU A 49 -19.16 6.59 0.06
C GLU A 49 -18.10 6.31 1.14
N ALA A 50 -18.17 7.01 2.27
CA ALA A 50 -17.22 6.83 3.36
C ALA A 50 -17.22 5.41 3.95
N ALA A 51 -18.35 4.71 3.87
CA ALA A 51 -18.47 3.33 4.33
C ALA A 51 -17.73 2.31 3.44
N ARG A 52 -17.36 2.67 2.20
CA ARG A 52 -16.65 1.75 1.31
C ARG A 52 -15.22 1.54 1.81
N HIS A 53 -14.76 0.28 1.74
CA HIS A 53 -13.38 -0.07 2.06
C HIS A 53 -12.44 0.38 0.94
N ASP A 54 -11.30 0.96 1.33
CA ASP A 54 -10.41 1.64 0.39
C ASP A 54 -9.69 0.67 -0.56
N HIS A 55 -9.39 -0.55 -0.10
CA HIS A 55 -8.71 -1.59 -0.90
C HIS A 55 -9.42 -1.90 -2.22
N VAL A 56 -10.76 -1.77 -2.26
CA VAL A 56 -11.57 -2.04 -3.45
C VAL A 56 -11.15 -1.17 -4.63
N LEU A 57 -10.54 -0.02 -4.37
CA LEU A 57 -10.13 0.90 -5.42
C LEU A 57 -8.85 0.50 -6.12
N LEU A 58 -8.05 -0.41 -5.56
CA LEU A 58 -6.91 -0.98 -6.28
C LEU A 58 -7.37 -1.65 -7.58
N ALA A 59 -8.61 -2.18 -7.61
CA ALA A 59 -9.22 -2.73 -8.82
C ALA A 59 -9.39 -1.71 -9.95
N ASP A 60 -9.61 -0.44 -9.61
CA ASP A 60 -9.85 0.63 -10.56
C ASP A 60 -8.56 1.29 -11.07
N VAL A 61 -7.40 0.92 -10.50
CA VAL A 61 -6.09 1.45 -10.92
C VAL A 61 -5.60 0.71 -12.14
N SER A 62 -5.24 1.46 -13.19
CA SER A 62 -4.61 0.98 -14.42
C SER A 62 -3.35 1.80 -14.66
N LEU A 63 -2.20 1.14 -14.75
CA LEU A 63 -0.89 1.76 -14.96
C LEU A 63 -0.16 1.02 -16.07
N GLU A 64 0.84 1.67 -16.67
CA GLU A 64 1.71 1.02 -17.65
C GLU A 64 2.68 0.06 -16.96
N SER A 65 3.05 -1.02 -17.64
CA SER A 65 4.06 -1.96 -17.15
C SER A 65 5.38 -1.23 -16.83
N GLY A 66 6.04 -1.62 -15.74
CA GLY A 66 7.21 -0.93 -15.19
C GLY A 66 6.89 0.26 -14.27
N SER A 67 5.63 0.68 -14.18
CA SER A 67 5.21 1.72 -13.24
C SER A 67 5.31 1.24 -11.79
N PHE A 68 5.60 2.17 -10.88
CA PHE A 68 5.50 1.95 -9.44
C PHE A 68 4.24 2.58 -8.88
N ILE A 69 3.54 1.85 -8.03
CA ILE A 69 2.45 2.35 -7.20
C ILE A 69 2.77 2.17 -5.72
N VAL A 70 2.72 3.27 -4.98
CA VAL A 70 2.86 3.23 -3.51
C VAL A 70 1.49 3.43 -2.86
N PHE A 71 1.15 2.63 -1.86
CA PHE A 71 -0.10 2.80 -1.13
C PHE A 71 -0.03 2.39 0.32
N ASP A 72 -0.95 2.93 1.11
CA ASP A 72 -0.96 2.73 2.54
C ASP A 72 -1.39 1.34 2.98
N ARG A 73 -1.02 1.01 4.22
CA ARG A 73 -1.34 -0.23 4.93
C ARG A 73 -2.84 -0.60 4.93
N GLY A 74 -3.72 0.35 4.64
CA GLY A 74 -5.17 0.15 4.57
C GLY A 74 -5.64 -0.58 3.30
N TYR A 75 -4.85 -0.55 2.23
CA TYR A 75 -5.20 -1.07 0.91
C TYR A 75 -4.77 -2.55 0.71
N VAL A 76 -5.00 -3.40 1.71
CA VAL A 76 -4.63 -4.83 1.61
C VAL A 76 -5.62 -5.59 0.72
N ASP A 77 -5.16 -5.99 -0.46
CA ASP A 77 -5.87 -6.89 -1.36
C ASP A 77 -4.88 -7.70 -2.22
N TYR A 78 -4.65 -8.96 -1.83
CA TYR A 78 -3.70 -9.83 -2.52
C TYR A 78 -4.16 -10.28 -3.91
N ASN A 79 -5.47 -10.20 -4.24
CA ASN A 79 -5.88 -10.40 -5.64
C ASN A 79 -5.34 -9.28 -6.52
N GLN A 80 -5.36 -8.04 -6.01
CA GLN A 80 -4.86 -6.88 -6.73
C GLN A 80 -3.33 -6.84 -6.78
N TYR A 81 -2.65 -7.30 -5.73
CA TYR A 81 -1.18 -7.38 -5.74
C TYR A 81 -0.69 -8.42 -6.75
N GLU A 82 -1.37 -9.55 -6.85
CA GLU A 82 -1.12 -10.57 -7.86
C GLU A 82 -1.37 -10.02 -9.27
N ARG A 83 -2.49 -9.30 -9.47
CA ARG A 83 -2.79 -8.64 -10.75
C ARG A 83 -1.68 -7.68 -11.16
N PHE A 84 -1.25 -6.79 -10.25
CA PHE A 84 -0.15 -5.86 -10.54
C PHE A 84 1.13 -6.60 -10.93
N THR A 85 1.44 -7.69 -10.26
CA THR A 85 2.62 -8.51 -10.59
C THR A 85 2.52 -9.12 -11.98
N GLN A 86 1.35 -9.63 -12.36
CA GLN A 86 1.11 -10.18 -13.71
C GLN A 86 1.15 -9.11 -14.81
N GLU A 87 0.73 -7.88 -14.50
CA GLU A 87 0.78 -6.72 -15.40
C GLU A 87 2.18 -6.06 -15.46
N GLY A 88 3.13 -6.52 -14.65
CA GLY A 88 4.47 -5.94 -14.52
C GLY A 88 4.47 -4.56 -13.85
N ILE A 89 3.44 -4.26 -13.06
CA ILE A 89 3.35 -3.05 -12.23
C ILE A 89 3.97 -3.37 -10.88
N PHE A 90 4.94 -2.55 -10.48
CA PHE A 90 5.57 -2.68 -9.17
C PHE A 90 4.75 -1.97 -8.10
N TYR A 91 4.63 -2.58 -6.93
CA TYR A 91 3.99 -1.93 -5.80
C TYR A 91 4.91 -1.85 -4.58
N VAL A 92 4.68 -0.85 -3.73
CA VAL A 92 5.29 -0.76 -2.39
C VAL A 92 4.21 -0.36 -1.38
N THR A 93 4.10 -1.14 -0.30
CA THR A 93 3.15 -0.86 0.78
C THR A 93 3.70 -1.28 2.13
N ARG A 94 3.04 -0.90 3.23
CA ARG A 94 3.36 -1.41 4.56
C ARG A 94 2.68 -2.74 4.80
N LEU A 95 3.41 -3.67 5.42
CA LEU A 95 2.84 -4.91 5.91
C LEU A 95 1.96 -4.64 7.13
N LYS A 96 0.84 -5.38 7.24
CA LYS A 96 0.04 -5.39 8.48
C LYS A 96 0.74 -6.23 9.54
N ASP A 97 0.65 -5.78 10.79
CA ASP A 97 1.32 -6.42 11.92
C ASP A 97 0.83 -7.86 12.16
N ASN A 98 -0.41 -8.15 11.76
CA ASN A 98 -1.05 -9.47 11.86
C ASN A 98 -1.05 -10.27 10.55
N ALA A 99 -0.20 -9.89 9.57
CA ALA A 99 -0.13 -10.62 8.31
C ALA A 99 0.41 -12.04 8.52
N ILE A 100 -0.24 -13.02 7.90
CA ILE A 100 0.17 -14.42 7.90
C ILE A 100 0.84 -14.73 6.57
N PHE A 101 2.06 -15.21 6.63
CA PHE A 101 2.87 -15.57 5.46
C PHE A 101 3.83 -16.70 5.82
N ALA A 102 4.31 -17.41 4.82
CA ALA A 102 5.44 -18.33 4.94
C ALA A 102 6.72 -17.59 4.53
N ASN A 103 7.79 -17.78 5.29
CA ASN A 103 9.11 -17.24 4.95
C ASN A 103 9.70 -18.06 3.79
N GLY A 104 10.33 -17.37 2.85
CA GLY A 104 11.10 -17.94 1.75
C GLY A 104 12.60 -17.75 2.00
N GLU A 105 13.30 -17.41 0.92
CA GLU A 105 14.73 -17.08 0.94
C GLU A 105 14.99 -15.75 1.65
N GLU A 106 16.04 -15.69 2.46
CA GLU A 106 16.57 -14.44 3.03
C GLU A 106 17.67 -13.93 2.12
N PHE A 107 17.60 -12.65 1.75
CA PHE A 107 18.56 -12.00 0.86
C PHE A 107 19.68 -11.35 1.67
N ASP A 108 20.90 -11.45 1.17
CA ASP A 108 22.06 -10.81 1.80
C ASP A 108 21.88 -9.28 1.81
N ILE A 109 22.07 -8.68 2.97
CA ILE A 109 22.13 -7.23 3.14
C ILE A 109 23.61 -6.84 3.05
N PRO A 110 24.04 -6.10 2.02
CA PRO A 110 25.44 -5.72 1.87
C PRO A 110 25.94 -4.89 3.04
N ASP A 111 27.20 -5.03 3.45
CA ASP A 111 27.82 -4.20 4.50
C ASP A 111 27.84 -2.70 4.14
N THR A 112 27.77 -2.39 2.84
CA THR A 112 27.66 -1.00 2.35
C THR A 112 26.25 -0.45 2.41
N ALA A 113 25.27 -1.27 2.79
CA ALA A 113 23.89 -0.82 2.89
C ALA A 113 23.75 0.17 4.04
N ASP A 114 22.83 1.11 3.90
CA ASP A 114 22.44 2.01 4.99
C ASP A 114 22.01 1.16 6.20
N ASN A 115 22.53 1.50 7.38
CA ASN A 115 22.33 0.76 8.63
C ASN A 115 20.85 0.63 9.06
N GLY A 116 19.93 1.26 8.31
CA GLY A 116 18.50 1.15 8.51
C GLY A 116 17.90 -0.20 8.07
N VAL A 117 18.47 -0.92 7.10
CA VAL A 117 17.87 -2.21 6.66
C VAL A 117 18.23 -3.32 7.65
N LEU A 118 17.21 -3.93 8.25
CA LEU A 118 17.36 -5.00 9.25
C LEU A 118 17.02 -6.38 8.72
N LYS A 119 16.16 -6.45 7.69
CA LYS A 119 15.76 -7.71 7.08
C LYS A 119 15.34 -7.51 5.64
N ASP A 120 15.72 -8.45 4.80
CA ASP A 120 15.29 -8.53 3.41
C ASP A 120 15.04 -9.99 3.05
N GLU A 121 13.80 -10.35 2.77
CA GLU A 121 13.44 -11.74 2.50
C GLU A 121 12.29 -11.87 1.51
N GLU A 122 12.24 -13.00 0.84
CA GLU A 122 11.04 -13.47 0.17
C GLU A 122 10.01 -13.98 1.18
N ILE A 123 8.75 -13.69 0.93
CA ILE A 123 7.62 -14.27 1.62
C ILE A 123 6.57 -14.77 0.63
N MET A 124 5.83 -15.78 1.04
CA MET A 124 4.67 -16.30 0.33
C MET A 124 3.41 -16.04 1.16
N VAL A 125 2.48 -15.26 0.61
CA VAL A 125 1.18 -15.02 1.24
C VAL A 125 0.15 -15.96 0.63
N CYS A 126 -0.53 -16.73 1.46
CA CYS A 126 -1.71 -17.49 1.05
C CYS A 126 -2.97 -16.64 1.24
N TYR A 127 -3.85 -16.59 0.24
CA TYR A 127 -5.07 -15.78 0.24
C TYR A 127 -6.21 -16.48 -0.52
N GLY A 128 -7.41 -15.90 -0.49
CA GLY A 128 -8.65 -16.56 -0.93
C GLY A 128 -9.43 -17.14 0.26
N GLU A 129 -10.67 -17.58 0.02
CA GLU A 129 -11.56 -18.06 1.10
C GLU A 129 -10.98 -19.25 1.86
N LYS A 130 -10.16 -20.07 1.18
CA LYS A 130 -9.54 -21.27 1.76
C LYS A 130 -8.00 -21.17 1.76
N GLY A 131 -7.43 -20.00 1.47
CA GLY A 131 -5.98 -19.82 1.34
C GLY A 131 -5.38 -20.58 0.15
N GLU A 132 -6.20 -20.86 -0.87
CA GLU A 132 -5.82 -21.67 -2.03
C GLU A 132 -4.93 -20.92 -3.02
N LYS A 133 -4.99 -19.58 -3.03
CA LYS A 133 -4.16 -18.74 -3.88
C LYS A 133 -2.89 -18.34 -3.14
N LYS A 134 -1.83 -18.11 -3.90
CA LYS A 134 -0.52 -17.74 -3.36
C LYS A 134 0.01 -16.52 -4.09
N HIS A 135 0.58 -15.60 -3.33
CA HIS A 135 1.21 -14.41 -3.86
C HIS A 135 2.63 -14.31 -3.30
N ARG A 136 3.60 -14.28 -4.22
CA ARG A 136 5.03 -14.16 -3.91
C ARG A 136 5.39 -12.68 -3.82
N CYS A 137 5.96 -12.27 -2.71
CA CYS A 137 6.40 -10.89 -2.53
C CYS A 137 7.63 -10.81 -1.62
N ARG A 138 8.29 -9.67 -1.63
CA ARG A 138 9.47 -9.37 -0.84
C ARG A 138 9.08 -8.57 0.39
N ARG A 139 9.55 -8.98 1.56
CA ARG A 139 9.39 -8.32 2.84
C ARG A 139 10.70 -7.66 3.24
N ILE A 140 10.64 -6.36 3.50
CA ILE A 140 11.81 -5.57 3.91
C ILE A 140 11.49 -4.91 5.25
N ALA A 141 12.34 -5.14 6.26
CA ALA A 141 12.23 -4.47 7.55
C ALA A 141 13.32 -3.41 7.68
N CYS A 142 12.93 -2.16 7.94
CA CYS A 142 13.84 -1.04 8.11
C CYS A 142 13.60 -0.31 9.43
N TRP A 143 14.66 -0.01 10.15
CA TRP A 143 14.66 0.93 11.27
C TRP A 143 14.73 2.37 10.78
N ASP A 144 13.77 3.18 11.20
CA ASP A 144 13.82 4.62 11.02
C ASP A 144 14.37 5.26 12.29
N ASP A 145 15.59 5.77 12.20
CA ASP A 145 16.27 6.38 13.35
C ASP A 145 15.69 7.75 13.73
N ILE A 146 15.05 8.46 12.79
CA ILE A 146 14.43 9.78 13.05
C ILE A 146 13.17 9.58 13.90
N ASN A 147 12.30 8.66 13.48
CA ASN A 147 11.04 8.38 14.15
C ASN A 147 11.16 7.31 15.24
N LYS A 148 12.35 6.74 15.44
CA LYS A 148 12.66 5.63 16.35
C LYS A 148 11.65 4.49 16.23
N LYS A 149 11.41 4.05 15.00
CA LYS A 149 10.35 3.09 14.67
C LYS A 149 10.76 2.09 13.61
N LEU A 150 10.33 0.84 13.79
CA LEU A 150 10.42 -0.21 12.77
C LEU A 150 9.31 -0.04 11.73
N PHE A 151 9.71 0.01 10.46
CA PHE A 151 8.81 -0.10 9.32
C PHE A 151 9.03 -1.43 8.62
N VAL A 152 7.93 -2.09 8.23
CA VAL A 152 7.98 -3.32 7.44
C VAL A 152 7.22 -3.08 6.15
N PHE A 153 7.92 -3.21 5.03
CA PHE A 153 7.40 -2.99 3.69
C PHE A 153 7.20 -4.32 2.97
N VAL A 154 6.26 -4.31 2.03
CA VAL A 154 6.08 -5.38 1.03
C VAL A 154 6.15 -4.80 -0.36
N SER A 155 6.87 -5.47 -1.25
CA SER A 155 6.96 -5.16 -2.67
C SER A 155 7.01 -6.43 -3.52
N ASN A 156 6.59 -6.36 -4.77
CA ASN A 156 6.85 -7.40 -5.77
C ASN A 156 8.13 -7.16 -6.57
N ASN A 157 8.91 -6.11 -6.26
CA ASN A 157 10.19 -5.85 -6.92
C ASN A 157 11.36 -6.51 -6.15
N PHE A 158 11.99 -7.48 -6.81
CA PHE A 158 13.13 -8.25 -6.27
C PHE A 158 14.50 -7.74 -6.77
N GLU A 159 14.51 -6.79 -7.71
CA GLU A 159 15.75 -6.32 -8.36
C GLU A 159 16.31 -5.05 -7.69
N MET A 160 15.42 -4.18 -7.21
CA MET A 160 15.78 -2.93 -6.55
C MET A 160 16.39 -3.20 -5.17
N SER A 161 17.33 -2.38 -4.69
CA SER A 161 17.84 -2.54 -3.32
C SER A 161 16.75 -2.30 -2.26
N ALA A 162 16.85 -2.96 -1.11
CA ALA A 162 15.91 -2.81 0.01
C ALA A 162 15.77 -1.34 0.46
N GLU A 163 16.89 -0.62 0.51
CA GLU A 163 16.91 0.83 0.79
C GLU A 163 16.09 1.62 -0.21
N ASN A 164 16.24 1.33 -1.49
CA ASN A 164 15.52 2.05 -2.53
C ASN A 164 14.02 1.81 -2.40
N ILE A 165 13.58 0.59 -2.07
CA ILE A 165 12.16 0.33 -1.77
C ILE A 165 11.67 1.17 -0.58
N ALA A 166 12.45 1.29 0.49
CA ALA A 166 12.09 2.14 1.62
C ALA A 166 12.02 3.63 1.23
N LEU A 167 12.96 4.11 0.42
CA LEU A 167 12.99 5.49 -0.08
C LEU A 167 11.86 5.77 -1.09
N VAL A 168 11.44 4.75 -1.85
CA VAL A 168 10.25 4.80 -2.71
C VAL A 168 9.02 5.01 -1.86
N TYR A 169 8.83 4.25 -0.77
CA TYR A 169 7.70 4.47 0.13
C TYR A 169 7.71 5.88 0.76
N GLN A 170 8.88 6.43 1.08
CA GLN A 170 9.03 7.79 1.62
C GLN A 170 8.88 8.90 0.56
N GLY A 171 8.81 8.56 -0.73
CA GLY A 171 8.74 9.54 -1.80
C GLY A 171 10.03 10.24 -2.16
N LYS A 172 11.18 9.67 -1.79
CA LYS A 172 12.49 10.34 -1.87
C LYS A 172 13.34 9.98 -3.09
N ARG A 173 13.18 8.78 -3.68
CA ARG A 173 14.11 8.31 -4.74
C ARG A 173 13.52 8.02 -6.11
N MET A 174 12.20 8.08 -6.33
CA MET A 174 11.63 7.55 -7.57
C MET A 174 11.04 8.58 -8.52
N LYS A 175 11.30 8.35 -9.81
CA LYS A 175 10.47 8.72 -10.95
C LYS A 175 9.32 7.71 -11.02
N GLY A 176 8.12 8.04 -10.56
CA GLY A 176 7.02 7.08 -10.41
C GLY A 176 5.83 7.69 -9.67
N ILE A 177 4.79 6.93 -9.33
CA ILE A 177 3.56 7.46 -8.73
C ILE A 177 3.56 7.19 -7.21
N LEU A 178 3.48 8.25 -6.39
CA LEU A 178 3.48 8.23 -4.91
C LEU A 178 2.38 9.10 -4.34
N PHE A 179 1.97 8.77 -3.12
CA PHE A 179 0.95 9.47 -2.35
C PHE A 179 1.43 9.88 -0.98
N LEU A 180 1.02 11.09 -0.64
CA LEU A 180 0.76 11.55 0.72
C LEU A 180 -0.66 11.13 1.12
#